data_AF-A0A8J4S4K1-F1
#
_entry.id   AF-A0A8J4S4K1-F1
#
_cell.length_a   1.000
_cell.length_b   1.000
_cell.length_c   1.000
_cell.angle_alpha   90.00
_cell.angle_beta   90.00
_cell.angle_gamma   90.00
#
_symmetry.space_group_name_H-M   'P 1'
#
loop_
_entity.id
_entity.type
_entity.pdbx_description
1 polymer ?
#
loop_
_entity_poly.entity_id
_entity_poly.type
_entity_poly.pdbx_seq_one_letter_code
_entity_poly.pdbx_strand_id
1 'polypeptide(L)'
;MASTSSGKPTRLPSHIDSELKEKSQIMPLPMEDQPNLHEIPIDSESVPSSLAAIIPILRVANEIQKENPRVAFLCRHHATEKAHTMDPTSSGRGVRQFKTHLLHRLDREDDKIKCTLSTNDPEEIQLFYQQFYEENIKDAEHRKKPEEMANIFQTATVLYEVLKTVVPSRELEEKTERYAKDVEGKKKRSKHFNILPLFAIGVKPIIMEFPEINAAFQALRNVDNLPKPRILSTQGVPDDSSVMSTDSVTSVNDILDWLSSIFGFQKGNVENQREHLILLLANMYIRSEQSDHRELDSATVQKLQDEIFKNYTSWCNYLRCETNLKFPRGCDTKQLELIYIGLYLLIWGEASNVRLMPECLCYIFHNVCFSFKYTFSIMPSFFNFTC
;
A
#
# COMPACT_ATOMS: atom_id res chain seq x y z
N MET A 1 64.25 16.01 -4.55
CA MET A 1 63.67 14.64 -4.70
C MET A 1 62.46 14.56 -3.79
N ALA A 2 61.26 14.53 -4.35
CA ALA A 2 60.04 14.22 -3.61
C ALA A 2 59.12 13.48 -4.58
N SER A 3 58.91 12.20 -4.28
CA SER A 3 58.18 11.24 -5.10
C SER A 3 56.68 11.44 -4.94
N THR A 4 55.98 11.63 -6.05
CA THR A 4 54.51 11.63 -6.12
C THR A 4 54.01 10.20 -6.34
N SER A 5 53.35 9.65 -5.33
CA SER A 5 52.58 8.40 -5.44
C SER A 5 51.13 8.78 -5.76
N SER A 6 50.68 8.39 -6.95
CA SER A 6 49.29 8.48 -7.40
C SER A 6 48.51 7.26 -6.89
N GLY A 7 47.60 7.49 -5.95
CA GLY A 7 46.63 6.48 -5.50
C GLY A 7 45.58 6.23 -6.58
N LYS A 8 45.41 4.96 -6.97
CA LYS A 8 44.31 4.50 -7.83
C LYS A 8 42.99 4.47 -7.04
N PRO A 9 41.84 4.77 -7.66
CA PRO A 9 40.54 4.56 -7.03
C PRO A 9 40.25 3.07 -6.92
N THR A 10 39.84 2.63 -5.74
CA THR A 10 39.53 1.24 -5.40
C THR A 10 38.19 0.85 -6.03
N ARG A 11 38.21 0.28 -7.24
CA ARG A 11 37.07 -0.46 -7.81
C ARG A 11 36.70 -1.61 -6.86
N LEU A 12 35.41 -1.97 -6.80
CA LEU A 12 34.99 -3.24 -6.22
C LEU A 12 35.87 -4.37 -6.77
N PRO A 13 36.35 -5.29 -5.93
CA PRO A 13 37.21 -6.37 -6.40
C PRO A 13 36.46 -7.21 -7.45
N SER A 14 37.14 -7.45 -8.56
CA SER A 14 36.80 -8.29 -9.71
C SER A 14 36.55 -9.78 -9.38
N HIS A 15 36.24 -10.08 -8.12
CA HIS A 15 36.07 -11.42 -7.58
C HIS A 15 34.64 -11.97 -7.78
N ILE A 16 33.67 -11.08 -8.00
CA ILE A 16 32.25 -11.43 -8.25
C ILE A 16 32.02 -11.70 -9.75
N ASP A 17 32.68 -10.93 -10.63
CA ASP A 17 32.68 -11.17 -12.09
C ASP A 17 33.27 -12.54 -12.47
N SER A 18 34.27 -13.01 -11.72
CA SER A 18 34.86 -14.34 -11.96
C SER A 18 33.91 -15.45 -11.55
N GLU A 19 33.19 -15.31 -10.42
CA GLU A 19 32.23 -16.32 -9.97
C GLU A 19 31.02 -16.46 -10.90
N LEU A 20 30.53 -15.37 -11.49
CA LEU A 20 29.42 -15.40 -12.45
C LEU A 20 29.85 -15.96 -13.81
N LYS A 21 31.07 -15.66 -14.26
CA LYS A 21 31.69 -16.26 -15.46
C LYS A 21 32.06 -17.73 -15.26
N GLU A 22 32.37 -18.15 -14.04
CA GLU A 22 32.73 -19.54 -13.71
C GLU A 22 31.49 -20.42 -13.51
N LYS A 23 30.40 -19.87 -12.93
CA LYS A 23 29.10 -20.56 -12.80
C LYS A 23 28.32 -20.65 -14.12
N SER A 24 28.65 -19.81 -15.11
CA SER A 24 28.15 -19.93 -16.48
C SER A 24 29.19 -20.63 -17.35
N GLN A 25 29.12 -21.97 -17.46
CA GLN A 25 29.89 -22.71 -18.47
C GLN A 25 29.49 -22.23 -19.89
N ILE A 26 30.25 -21.27 -20.42
CA ILE A 26 30.11 -20.73 -21.77
C ILE A 26 30.90 -21.62 -22.73
N MET A 27 30.21 -22.46 -23.52
CA MET A 27 30.76 -22.91 -24.79
C MET A 27 30.61 -21.76 -25.81
N PRO A 28 31.67 -21.36 -26.54
CA PRO A 28 31.54 -20.40 -27.62
C PRO A 28 30.77 -21.05 -28.78
N LEU A 29 29.66 -20.46 -29.20
CA LEU A 29 29.04 -20.75 -30.49
C LEU A 29 29.75 -19.94 -31.59
N PRO A 30 29.92 -20.47 -32.81
CA PRO A 30 30.60 -19.76 -33.88
C PRO A 30 29.80 -18.54 -34.32
N MET A 31 30.51 -17.48 -34.72
CA MET A 31 29.94 -16.29 -35.34
C MET A 31 29.15 -16.67 -36.59
N GLU A 32 27.84 -16.52 -36.55
CA GLU A 32 27.01 -16.32 -37.73
C GLU A 32 26.46 -14.89 -37.69
N ASP A 33 26.75 -14.15 -38.76
CA ASP A 33 26.27 -12.80 -39.02
C ASP A 33 24.74 -12.74 -38.92
N GLN A 34 24.23 -12.00 -37.93
CA GLN A 34 22.83 -11.57 -37.89
C GLN A 34 22.76 -10.04 -37.71
N PRO A 35 21.79 -9.40 -38.37
CA PRO A 35 21.87 -7.99 -38.73
C PRO A 35 21.71 -7.08 -37.51
N ASN A 36 22.29 -5.87 -37.64
CA ASN A 36 22.19 -4.74 -36.73
C ASN A 36 20.86 -4.66 -35.93
N LEU A 37 20.84 -5.27 -34.74
CA LEU A 37 19.84 -5.02 -33.70
C LEU A 37 20.25 -3.74 -32.94
N HIS A 38 20.38 -2.64 -33.67
CA HIS A 38 20.67 -1.33 -33.10
C HIS A 38 19.41 -0.80 -32.43
N GLU A 39 19.55 -0.38 -31.16
CA GLU A 39 18.64 0.52 -30.45
C GLU A 39 17.20 0.07 -30.23
N ILE A 40 16.98 -1.18 -29.83
CA ILE A 40 15.68 -1.54 -29.22
C ILE A 40 15.83 -1.38 -27.70
N PRO A 41 15.11 -0.45 -27.05
CA PRO A 41 14.98 -0.45 -25.59
C PRO A 41 14.54 -1.84 -25.14
N ILE A 42 15.08 -2.37 -24.05
CA ILE A 42 14.52 -3.60 -23.49
C ILE A 42 13.16 -3.17 -22.93
N ASP A 43 12.13 -3.29 -23.76
CA ASP A 43 10.77 -3.16 -23.33
C ASP A 43 10.47 -4.32 -22.40
N SER A 44 9.75 -3.99 -21.34
CA SER A 44 9.28 -4.92 -20.30
C SER A 44 8.54 -6.15 -20.87
N GLU A 45 8.17 -6.12 -22.15
CA GLU A 45 7.49 -7.16 -22.92
C GLU A 45 8.40 -8.31 -23.40
N SER A 46 9.73 -8.12 -23.41
CA SER A 46 10.69 -9.16 -23.82
C SER A 46 11.08 -10.13 -22.71
N VAL A 47 10.59 -9.90 -21.49
CA VAL A 47 10.92 -10.69 -20.30
C VAL A 47 10.10 -11.99 -20.30
N PRO A 48 10.73 -13.18 -20.23
CA PRO A 48 10.02 -14.44 -20.12
C PRO A 48 9.08 -14.46 -18.90
N SER A 49 7.92 -15.10 -19.03
CA SER A 49 6.93 -15.16 -17.94
C SER A 49 7.47 -15.77 -16.64
N SER A 50 8.42 -16.70 -16.74
CA SER A 50 9.14 -17.29 -15.60
C SER A 50 10.00 -16.27 -14.83
N LEU A 51 10.34 -15.14 -15.44
CA LEU A 51 11.14 -14.06 -14.87
C LEU A 51 10.32 -12.79 -14.58
N ALA A 52 8.99 -12.85 -14.58
CA ALA A 52 8.13 -11.66 -14.42
C ALA A 52 8.47 -10.79 -13.18
N ALA A 53 9.05 -11.37 -12.14
CA ALA A 53 9.51 -10.67 -10.94
C ALA A 53 10.62 -9.64 -11.18
N ILE A 54 11.37 -9.70 -12.28
CA ILE A 54 12.43 -8.71 -12.61
C ILE A 54 11.89 -7.50 -13.39
N ILE A 55 10.68 -7.59 -13.94
CA ILE A 55 10.07 -6.52 -14.75
C ILE A 55 10.05 -5.17 -14.00
N PRO A 56 9.63 -5.10 -12.72
CA PRO A 56 9.63 -3.84 -12.00
C PRO A 56 11.03 -3.24 -11.85
N ILE A 57 12.06 -4.08 -11.71
CA ILE A 57 13.46 -3.63 -11.55
C ILE A 57 13.97 -3.02 -12.85
N LEU A 58 13.69 -3.66 -13.99
CA LEU A 58 14.10 -3.16 -15.31
C LEU A 58 13.35 -1.88 -15.68
N ARG A 59 12.06 -1.76 -15.33
CA ARG A 59 11.28 -0.53 -15.52
C ARG A 59 11.91 0.64 -14.77
N VAL A 60 12.21 0.44 -13.48
CA VAL A 60 12.88 1.44 -12.64
C VAL A 60 14.25 1.82 -13.19
N ALA A 61 15.02 0.83 -13.67
CA ALA A 61 16.32 1.08 -14.28
C ALA A 61 16.23 1.96 -15.55
N ASN A 62 15.17 1.81 -16.35
CA ASN A 62 14.94 2.63 -17.54
C ASN A 62 14.50 4.06 -17.18
N GLU A 63 13.67 4.22 -16.14
CA GLU A 63 13.23 5.53 -15.64
C GLU A 63 14.41 6.35 -15.10
N ILE A 64 15.24 5.73 -14.27
CA ILE A 64 16.39 6.38 -13.61
C ILE A 64 17.56 6.61 -14.59
N GLN A 65 17.62 5.90 -15.72
CA GLN A 65 18.74 6.00 -16.67
C GLN A 65 19.07 7.44 -17.10
N LYS A 66 18.04 8.30 -17.20
CA LYS A 66 18.23 9.71 -17.56
C LYS A 66 18.77 10.57 -16.41
N GLU A 67 18.47 10.20 -15.17
CA GLU A 67 18.86 10.94 -13.96
C GLU A 67 20.23 10.49 -13.44
N ASN A 68 20.42 9.18 -13.28
CA ASN A 68 21.71 8.60 -12.89
C ASN A 68 21.98 7.29 -13.66
N PRO A 69 22.85 7.31 -14.68
CA PRO A 69 23.16 6.13 -15.49
C PRO A 69 23.89 5.04 -14.70
N ARG A 70 24.64 5.38 -13.65
CA ARG A 70 25.36 4.38 -12.83
C ARG A 70 24.42 3.63 -11.90
N VAL A 71 23.45 4.30 -11.27
CA VAL A 71 22.42 3.62 -10.46
C VAL A 71 21.52 2.75 -11.34
N ALA A 72 21.18 3.21 -12.54
CA ALA A 72 20.46 2.40 -13.52
C ALA A 72 21.23 1.13 -13.91
N PHE A 73 22.55 1.22 -14.07
CA PHE A 73 23.43 0.08 -14.29
C PHE A 73 23.40 -0.91 -13.11
N LEU A 74 23.51 -0.42 -11.87
CA LEU A 74 23.40 -1.26 -10.66
C LEU A 74 22.05 -1.99 -10.57
N CYS A 75 20.95 -1.32 -10.95
CA CYS A 75 19.64 -1.95 -10.99
C CYS A 75 19.56 -3.09 -12.03
N ARG A 76 20.18 -2.93 -13.21
CA ARG A 76 20.24 -3.98 -14.24
C ARG A 76 21.15 -5.13 -13.84
N HIS A 77 22.27 -4.83 -13.18
CA HIS A 77 23.13 -5.85 -12.60
C HIS A 77 22.37 -6.69 -11.57
N HIS A 78 21.68 -6.04 -10.63
CA HIS A 78 20.82 -6.71 -9.66
C HIS A 78 19.68 -7.53 -10.33
N ALA A 79 19.05 -7.01 -11.39
CA ALA A 79 18.05 -7.77 -12.15
C ALA A 79 18.64 -9.04 -12.78
N THR A 80 19.90 -8.99 -13.23
CA THR A 80 20.62 -10.13 -13.80
C THR A 80 20.92 -11.17 -12.74
N GLU A 81 21.42 -10.77 -11.57
CA GLU A 81 21.65 -11.66 -10.43
C GLU A 81 20.36 -12.35 -9.96
N LYS A 82 19.27 -11.57 -9.88
CA LYS A 82 17.95 -12.08 -9.52
C LYS A 82 17.42 -13.08 -10.55
N ALA A 83 17.61 -12.81 -11.84
CA ALA A 83 17.25 -13.75 -12.91
C ALA A 83 18.07 -15.04 -12.84
N HIS A 84 19.35 -14.98 -12.47
CA HIS A 84 20.20 -16.15 -12.27
C HIS A 84 19.77 -16.97 -11.06
N THR A 85 19.43 -16.32 -9.95
CA THR A 85 18.91 -16.96 -8.75
C THR A 85 17.58 -17.68 -8.99
N MET A 86 16.70 -17.09 -9.82
CA MET A 86 15.38 -17.65 -10.12
C MET A 86 15.41 -18.89 -11.03
N ASP A 87 16.31 -18.94 -12.01
CA ASP A 87 16.46 -20.12 -12.90
C ASP A 87 17.94 -20.40 -13.16
N PRO A 88 18.65 -21.04 -12.21
CA PRO A 88 20.08 -21.31 -12.35
C PRO A 88 20.41 -22.13 -13.60
N THR A 89 19.54 -23.07 -13.95
CA THR A 89 19.70 -23.97 -15.11
C THR A 89 19.34 -23.34 -16.45
N SER A 90 18.75 -22.13 -16.47
CA SER A 90 18.25 -21.45 -17.67
C SER A 90 17.35 -22.35 -18.53
N SER A 91 16.49 -23.11 -17.86
CA SER A 91 15.65 -24.15 -18.45
C SER A 91 14.35 -23.61 -19.06
N GLY A 92 13.95 -22.39 -18.69
CA GLY A 92 12.75 -21.74 -19.21
C GLY A 92 12.87 -21.32 -20.68
N ARG A 93 11.74 -21.35 -21.40
CA ARG A 93 11.63 -20.90 -22.79
C ARG A 93 12.13 -19.45 -22.91
N GLY A 94 13.15 -19.22 -23.74
CA GLY A 94 13.72 -17.88 -24.00
C GLY A 94 14.58 -17.29 -22.87
N VAL A 95 14.67 -17.96 -21.71
CA VAL A 95 15.40 -17.44 -20.53
C VAL A 95 16.89 -17.31 -20.81
N ARG A 96 17.50 -18.32 -21.45
CA ARG A 96 18.93 -18.29 -21.79
C ARG A 96 19.27 -17.14 -22.74
N GLN A 97 18.48 -16.96 -23.80
CA GLN A 97 18.67 -15.87 -24.77
C GLN A 97 18.53 -14.50 -24.09
N PHE A 98 17.52 -14.35 -23.23
CA PHE A 98 17.30 -13.13 -22.47
C PHE A 98 18.47 -12.81 -21.52
N LYS A 99 18.95 -13.79 -20.74
CA LYS A 99 20.09 -13.61 -19.83
C LYS A 99 21.38 -13.25 -20.57
N THR A 100 21.68 -13.96 -21.66
CA THR A 100 22.87 -13.67 -22.48
C THR A 100 22.80 -12.27 -23.09
N HIS A 101 21.63 -11.85 -23.57
CA HIS A 101 21.42 -10.51 -24.09
C HIS A 101 21.63 -9.43 -23.01
N LEU A 102 21.04 -9.62 -21.83
CA LEU A 102 21.14 -8.68 -20.72
C LEU A 102 22.59 -8.56 -20.21
N LEU A 103 23.31 -9.68 -20.10
CA LEU A 103 24.71 -9.70 -19.69
C LEU A 103 25.62 -9.00 -20.72
N HIS A 104 25.47 -9.31 -22.01
CA HIS A 104 26.25 -8.66 -23.05
C HIS A 104 26.00 -7.15 -23.12
N ARG A 105 24.76 -6.71 -22.81
CA ARG A 105 24.45 -5.29 -22.70
C ARG A 105 25.13 -4.64 -21.49
N LEU A 106 25.16 -5.32 -20.33
CA LEU A 106 25.87 -4.86 -19.15
C LEU A 106 27.36 -4.69 -19.44
N ASP A 107 28.01 -5.68 -20.07
CA ASP A 107 29.43 -5.63 -20.42
C ASP A 107 29.75 -4.41 -21.31
N ARG A 108 28.88 -4.08 -22.27
CA ARG A 108 29.06 -2.91 -23.15
C ARG A 108 28.81 -1.57 -22.46
N GLU A 109 28.00 -1.56 -21.41
CA GLU A 109 27.64 -0.38 -20.63
C GLU A 109 28.69 -0.09 -19.54
N ASP A 110 29.33 -1.12 -18.96
CA ASP A 110 30.32 -0.97 -17.89
C ASP A 110 31.56 -0.17 -18.33
N ASP A 111 32.03 -0.37 -19.56
CA ASP A 111 33.15 0.39 -20.12
C ASP A 111 32.82 1.88 -20.36
N LYS A 112 31.53 2.22 -20.44
CA LYS A 112 31.06 3.56 -20.84
C LYS A 112 30.54 4.39 -19.68
N ILE A 113 30.02 3.77 -18.62
CA ILE A 113 29.34 4.45 -17.53
C ILE A 113 30.31 4.68 -16.38
N LYS A 114 30.50 5.94 -15.99
CA LYS A 114 31.27 6.33 -14.81
C LYS A 114 30.34 6.82 -13.71
N CYS A 115 30.76 6.64 -12.47
CA CYS A 115 30.12 7.20 -11.30
C CYS A 115 30.03 8.73 -11.42
N THR A 116 28.85 9.28 -11.14
CA THR A 116 28.60 10.73 -11.22
C THR A 116 28.65 11.37 -9.84
N LEU A 117 28.24 10.65 -8.80
CA LEU A 117 28.05 11.21 -7.44
C LEU A 117 29.10 10.77 -6.42
N SER A 118 29.78 9.63 -6.61
CA SER A 118 30.86 9.15 -5.72
C SER A 118 31.99 8.46 -6.48
N THR A 119 33.03 8.05 -5.77
CA THR A 119 34.14 7.21 -6.26
C THR A 119 33.80 5.71 -6.19
N ASN A 120 32.81 5.33 -5.37
CA ASN A 120 32.42 3.95 -5.09
C ASN A 120 30.93 3.70 -5.41
N ASP A 121 30.63 2.55 -6.01
CA ASP A 121 29.26 2.09 -6.29
C ASP A 121 28.32 2.05 -5.07
N PRO A 122 28.71 1.53 -3.88
CA PRO A 122 27.84 1.48 -2.70
C PRO A 122 27.43 2.87 -2.19
N GLU A 123 28.37 3.82 -2.17
CA GLU A 123 28.11 5.19 -1.72
C GLU A 123 27.24 5.95 -2.72
N GLU A 124 27.44 5.71 -4.02
CA GLU A 124 26.66 6.37 -5.07
C GLU A 124 25.17 6.00 -5.01
N ILE A 125 24.84 4.72 -4.84
CA ILE A 125 23.44 4.29 -4.70
C ILE A 125 22.82 4.79 -3.38
N GLN A 126 23.60 4.86 -2.31
CA GLN A 126 23.15 5.36 -1.02
C GLN A 126 22.82 6.86 -1.08
N LEU A 127 23.73 7.68 -1.62
CA LEU A 127 23.51 9.11 -1.80
C LEU A 127 22.35 9.39 -2.75
N PHE A 128 22.26 8.64 -3.86
CA PHE A 128 21.16 8.77 -4.79
C PHE A 128 19.81 8.41 -4.14
N TYR A 129 19.75 7.35 -3.32
CA TYR A 129 18.51 7.00 -2.62
C TYR A 129 18.08 8.08 -1.63
N GLN A 130 19.01 8.69 -0.90
CA GLN A 130 18.72 9.80 0.02
C GLN A 130 18.22 11.04 -0.73
N GLN A 131 18.90 11.42 -1.82
CA GLN A 131 18.48 12.53 -2.67
C GLN A 131 17.10 12.27 -3.28
N PHE A 132 16.88 11.05 -3.79
CA PHE A 132 15.59 10.64 -4.34
C PHE A 132 14.48 10.74 -3.30
N TYR A 133 14.72 10.30 -2.06
CA TYR A 133 13.76 10.41 -0.98
C TYR A 133 13.45 11.87 -0.62
N GLU A 134 14.47 12.71 -0.48
CA GLU A 134 14.29 14.12 -0.12
C GLU A 134 13.54 14.90 -1.22
N GLU A 135 13.84 14.65 -2.49
CA GLU A 135 13.20 15.33 -3.62
C GLU A 135 11.80 14.78 -3.95
N ASN A 136 11.62 13.46 -3.87
CA ASN A 136 10.43 12.80 -4.40
C ASN A 136 9.47 12.25 -3.35
N ILE A 137 9.85 12.13 -2.08
CA ILE A 137 9.01 11.52 -1.02
C ILE A 137 8.74 12.51 0.14
N LYS A 138 9.72 13.32 0.54
CA LYS A 138 9.59 14.27 1.66
C LYS A 138 8.58 15.39 1.38
N ASP A 139 8.65 16.01 0.20
CA ASP A 139 7.74 17.10 -0.24
C ASP A 139 6.61 16.62 -1.16
N ALA A 140 6.48 15.30 -1.32
CA ALA A 140 5.67 14.69 -2.37
C ALA A 140 4.16 14.84 -2.16
N GLU A 141 3.75 14.93 -0.90
CA GLU A 141 2.36 15.07 -0.45
C GLU A 141 1.63 16.27 -1.07
N HIS A 142 2.36 17.27 -1.57
CA HIS A 142 1.77 18.49 -2.13
C HIS A 142 2.09 18.75 -3.60
N ARG A 143 2.94 17.93 -4.24
CA ARG A 143 3.43 18.21 -5.60
C ARG A 143 2.96 17.22 -6.65
N LYS A 144 2.75 15.95 -6.29
CA LYS A 144 2.57 14.87 -7.27
C LYS A 144 1.22 14.18 -7.15
N LYS A 145 0.74 13.67 -8.29
CA LYS A 145 -0.52 12.92 -8.35
C LYS A 145 -0.38 11.54 -7.67
N PRO A 146 -1.49 10.91 -7.22
CA PRO A 146 -1.44 9.60 -6.59
C PRO A 146 -0.81 8.49 -7.47
N GLU A 147 -1.05 8.52 -8.79
CA GLU A 147 -0.46 7.57 -9.76
C GLU A 147 1.06 7.73 -9.86
N GLU A 148 1.55 8.98 -9.92
CA GLU A 148 2.97 9.27 -9.90
C GLU A 148 3.61 8.84 -8.58
N MET A 149 2.89 9.02 -7.47
CA MET A 149 3.34 8.58 -6.14
C MET A 149 3.52 7.08 -6.07
N ALA A 150 2.63 6.32 -6.71
CA ALA A 150 2.73 4.87 -6.78
C ALA A 150 4.01 4.42 -7.48
N ASN A 151 4.32 5.05 -8.62
CA ASN A 151 5.54 4.80 -9.35
C ASN A 151 6.76 5.17 -8.50
N ILE A 152 6.74 6.32 -7.82
CA ILE A 152 7.83 6.76 -6.91
C ILE A 152 8.06 5.78 -5.77
N PHE A 153 7.00 5.30 -5.12
CA PHE A 153 7.12 4.29 -4.06
C PHE A 153 7.64 2.97 -4.61
N GLN A 154 7.25 2.59 -5.82
CA GLN A 154 7.77 1.40 -6.47
C GLN A 154 9.27 1.56 -6.78
N THR A 155 9.68 2.69 -7.32
CA THR A 155 11.08 3.06 -7.58
C THR A 155 11.90 3.07 -6.30
N ALA A 156 11.43 3.70 -5.23
CA ALA A 156 12.09 3.70 -3.93
C ALA A 156 12.23 2.28 -3.34
N THR A 157 11.22 1.43 -3.53
CA THR A 157 11.27 0.03 -3.04
C THR A 157 12.37 -0.75 -3.76
N VAL A 158 12.42 -0.64 -5.09
CA VAL A 158 13.45 -1.30 -5.92
C VAL A 158 14.84 -0.76 -5.59
N LEU A 159 15.00 0.56 -5.47
CA LEU A 159 16.29 1.17 -5.12
C LEU A 159 16.81 0.67 -3.77
N TYR A 160 15.94 0.55 -2.77
CA TYR A 160 16.33 0.02 -1.47
C TYR A 160 16.67 -1.48 -1.52
N GLU A 161 15.98 -2.27 -2.36
CA GLU A 161 16.33 -3.67 -2.61
C GLU A 161 17.73 -3.79 -3.22
N VAL A 162 18.04 -2.99 -4.25
CA VAL A 162 19.36 -2.95 -4.88
C VAL A 162 20.42 -2.48 -3.88
N LEU A 163 20.15 -1.44 -3.10
CA LEU A 163 21.05 -0.93 -2.06
C LEU A 163 21.44 -2.03 -1.05
N LYS A 164 20.48 -2.82 -0.57
CA LYS A 164 20.74 -3.94 0.35
C LYS A 164 21.63 -5.04 -0.25
N THR A 165 21.65 -5.18 -1.57
CA THR A 165 22.53 -6.17 -2.23
C THR A 165 23.93 -5.66 -2.48
N VAL A 166 24.11 -4.35 -2.65
CA VAL A 166 25.42 -3.74 -2.95
C VAL A 166 26.15 -3.34 -1.66
N VAL A 167 25.42 -2.95 -0.61
CA VAL A 167 25.97 -2.47 0.66
C VAL A 167 25.77 -3.53 1.75
N PRO A 168 26.85 -4.08 2.35
CA PRO A 168 26.74 -4.93 3.53
C PRO A 168 26.01 -4.20 4.67
N SER A 169 25.10 -4.87 5.37
CA SER A 169 24.21 -4.26 6.39
C SER A 169 24.92 -3.52 7.55
N ARG A 170 26.25 -3.62 7.67
CA ARG A 170 27.07 -2.95 8.68
C ARG A 170 27.47 -1.51 8.31
N GLU A 171 27.38 -1.14 7.04
CA GLU A 171 27.74 0.20 6.52
C GLU A 171 26.52 1.05 6.17
N LEU A 172 25.32 0.50 6.33
CA LEU A 172 24.08 1.20 6.03
C LEU A 172 23.84 2.31 7.07
N GLU A 173 23.80 3.54 6.58
CA GLU A 173 23.53 4.69 7.44
C GLU A 173 22.12 4.61 8.03
N GLU A 174 21.98 4.89 9.33
CA GLU A 174 20.71 4.85 10.05
C GLU A 174 19.64 5.75 9.39
N LYS A 175 20.07 6.86 8.78
CA LYS A 175 19.21 7.76 8.00
C LYS A 175 18.50 7.04 6.84
N THR A 176 19.22 6.18 6.13
CA THR A 176 18.70 5.42 4.98
C THR A 176 17.69 4.36 5.41
N GLU A 177 17.94 3.68 6.53
CA GLU A 177 16.97 2.73 7.10
C GLU A 177 15.68 3.41 7.56
N ARG A 178 15.78 4.60 8.17
CA ARG A 178 14.61 5.38 8.57
C ARG A 178 13.76 5.78 7.36
N TYR A 179 14.40 6.19 6.26
CA TYR A 179 13.72 6.52 5.00
C TYR A 179 13.03 5.30 4.39
N ALA A 180 13.68 4.14 4.39
CA ALA A 180 13.06 2.91 3.91
C ALA A 180 11.82 2.51 4.74
N LYS A 181 11.89 2.62 6.07
CA LYS A 181 10.74 2.36 6.96
C LYS A 181 9.59 3.34 6.71
N ASP A 182 9.88 4.62 6.48
CA ASP A 182 8.86 5.61 6.15
C ASP A 182 8.19 5.31 4.79
N VAL A 183 8.99 5.02 3.75
CA VAL A 183 8.48 4.61 2.43
C VAL A 183 7.56 3.40 2.55
N GLU A 184 7.95 2.38 3.30
CA GLU A 184 7.14 1.18 3.47
C GLU A 184 5.84 1.48 4.24
N GLY A 185 5.91 2.31 5.27
CA GLY A 185 4.75 2.79 6.02
C GLY A 185 3.78 3.62 5.19
N LYS A 186 4.30 4.47 4.30
CA LYS A 186 3.54 5.31 3.36
C LYS A 186 2.92 4.47 2.23
N LYS A 187 3.68 3.55 1.64
CA LYS A 187 3.20 2.61 0.62
C LYS A 187 2.06 1.73 1.12
N LYS A 188 2.15 1.21 2.36
CA LYS A 188 1.07 0.40 2.98
C LYS A 188 -0.24 1.16 3.15
N ARG A 189 -0.20 2.51 3.23
CA ARG A 189 -1.40 3.37 3.29
C ARG A 189 -1.95 3.69 1.88
N SER A 190 -1.10 3.68 0.86
CA SER A 190 -1.47 3.94 -0.53
C SER A 190 -1.93 2.67 -1.26
N LYS A 191 -3.20 2.29 -1.08
CA LYS A 191 -3.83 1.20 -1.83
C LYS A 191 -4.61 1.75 -3.02
N HIS A 192 -4.49 1.06 -4.15
CA HIS A 192 -4.91 1.54 -5.48
C HIS A 192 -6.33 1.16 -5.91
N PHE A 193 -7.02 0.31 -5.14
CA PHE A 193 -8.30 -0.26 -5.57
C PHE A 193 -9.52 0.61 -5.20
N ASN A 194 -9.29 1.69 -4.46
CA ASN A 194 -10.29 2.62 -3.98
C ASN A 194 -10.39 3.84 -4.91
N ILE A 195 -11.58 4.14 -5.44
CA ILE A 195 -11.87 5.32 -6.27
C ILE A 195 -11.67 6.60 -5.47
N LEU A 196 -11.96 6.56 -4.17
CA LEU A 196 -11.72 7.68 -3.26
C LEU A 196 -10.37 7.48 -2.54
N PRO A 197 -9.34 8.29 -2.87
CA PRO A 197 -8.07 8.26 -2.18
C PRO A 197 -8.15 8.98 -0.83
N LEU A 198 -8.98 8.47 0.07
CA LEU A 198 -9.25 9.05 1.40
C LEU A 198 -7.97 9.17 2.24
N PHE A 199 -6.99 8.30 1.98
CA PHE A 199 -5.69 8.25 2.65
C PHE A 199 -4.51 8.22 1.67
N ALA A 200 -4.72 8.54 0.38
CA ALA A 200 -3.60 8.52 -0.56
C ALA A 200 -2.65 9.68 -0.29
N ILE A 201 -1.39 9.40 -0.59
CA ILE A 201 -0.29 10.32 -0.40
C ILE A 201 -0.08 11.06 -1.72
N GLY A 202 -0.12 12.38 -1.70
CA GLY A 202 -0.05 13.23 -2.88
C GLY A 202 -1.17 14.27 -2.92
N VAL A 203 -1.25 15.00 -4.04
CA VAL A 203 -2.29 15.99 -4.26
C VAL A 203 -3.65 15.28 -4.27
N LYS A 204 -4.53 15.70 -3.36
CA LYS A 204 -5.90 15.18 -3.28
C LYS A 204 -6.58 15.39 -4.64
N PRO A 205 -7.12 14.35 -5.29
CA PRO A 205 -7.80 14.54 -6.57
C PRO A 205 -9.05 15.41 -6.40
N ILE A 206 -9.47 16.02 -7.51
CA ILE A 206 -10.62 16.95 -7.58
C ILE A 206 -11.89 16.32 -6.98
N ILE A 207 -12.05 14.99 -7.06
CA ILE A 207 -13.21 14.30 -6.45
C ILE A 207 -13.32 14.51 -4.93
N MET A 208 -12.20 14.73 -4.24
CA MET A 208 -12.16 15.03 -2.81
C MET A 208 -12.46 16.51 -2.50
N GLU A 209 -12.54 17.37 -3.52
CA GLU A 209 -12.92 18.78 -3.35
C GLU A 209 -14.44 18.96 -3.38
N PHE A 210 -15.18 17.96 -3.86
CA PHE A 210 -16.64 18.01 -3.86
C PHE A 210 -17.19 18.15 -2.43
N PRO A 211 -18.03 19.17 -2.16
CA PRO A 211 -18.54 19.43 -0.82
C PRO A 211 -19.35 18.26 -0.27
N GLU A 212 -20.01 17.49 -1.13
CA GLU A 212 -20.86 16.35 -0.77
C GLU A 212 -20.02 15.16 -0.28
N ILE A 213 -18.88 14.91 -0.94
CA ILE A 213 -17.90 13.90 -0.53
C ILE A 213 -17.27 14.30 0.80
N ASN A 214 -16.91 15.59 0.95
CA ASN A 214 -16.36 16.10 2.20
C ASN A 214 -17.34 16.03 3.37
N ALA A 215 -18.61 16.38 3.14
CA ALA A 215 -19.66 16.31 4.15
C ALA A 215 -19.89 14.86 4.62
N ALA A 216 -20.00 13.92 3.68
CA ALA A 216 -20.13 12.49 4.00
C ALA A 216 -18.89 11.94 4.74
N PHE A 217 -17.70 12.33 4.30
CA PHE A 217 -16.45 11.91 4.95
C PHE A 217 -16.31 12.47 6.37
N GLN A 218 -16.64 13.75 6.59
CA GLN A 218 -16.64 14.36 7.92
C GLN A 218 -17.66 13.70 8.85
N ALA A 219 -18.85 13.36 8.34
CA ALA A 219 -19.87 12.66 9.12
C ALA A 219 -19.37 11.29 9.63
N LEU A 220 -18.61 10.54 8.81
CA LEU A 220 -18.01 9.28 9.23
C LEU A 220 -16.83 9.44 10.20
N ARG A 221 -16.15 10.58 10.19
CA ARG A 221 -15.05 10.89 11.12
C ARG A 221 -15.52 11.26 12.52
N ASN A 222 -16.81 11.53 12.72
CA ASN A 222 -17.34 11.82 14.04
C ASN A 222 -17.26 10.57 14.93
N VAL A 223 -16.19 10.47 15.71
CA VAL A 223 -15.91 9.38 16.67
C VAL A 223 -15.71 9.90 18.10
N ASP A 224 -15.95 11.19 18.34
CA ASP A 224 -15.54 11.89 19.57
C ASP A 224 -16.11 11.27 20.85
N ASN A 225 -17.28 10.65 20.73
CA ASN A 225 -18.03 10.10 21.86
C ASN A 225 -17.95 8.56 21.94
N LEU A 226 -17.12 7.94 21.08
CA LEU A 226 -16.99 6.49 21.04
C LEU A 226 -15.96 5.99 22.06
N PRO A 227 -16.26 4.88 22.75
CA PRO A 227 -15.38 4.31 23.74
C PRO A 227 -14.15 3.76 23.05
N LYS A 228 -13.01 3.97 23.69
CA LYS A 228 -11.74 3.46 23.19
C LYS A 228 -11.78 1.92 23.18
N PRO A 229 -11.48 1.27 22.04
CA PRO A 229 -11.43 -0.18 21.96
C PRO A 229 -10.40 -0.69 22.97
N ARG A 230 -10.83 -1.49 23.95
CA ARG A 230 -9.91 -2.25 24.79
C ARG A 230 -9.45 -3.43 23.95
N ILE A 231 -8.30 -3.28 23.28
CA ILE A 231 -7.63 -4.43 22.68
C ILE A 231 -7.27 -5.36 23.84
N LEU A 232 -7.98 -6.48 23.95
CA LEU A 232 -7.56 -7.58 24.81
C LEU A 232 -6.25 -8.10 24.22
N SER A 233 -5.13 -7.59 24.72
CA SER A 233 -3.84 -8.23 24.53
C SER A 233 -4.00 -9.67 25.00
N THR A 234 -3.91 -10.62 24.09
CA THR A 234 -3.87 -12.05 24.37
C THR A 234 -2.71 -12.28 25.33
N GLN A 235 -3.00 -12.34 26.63
CA GLN A 235 -2.06 -12.86 27.62
C GLN A 235 -1.85 -14.34 27.31
N GLY A 236 -0.61 -14.71 27.00
CA GLY A 236 -0.15 -16.08 27.19
C GLY A 236 0.68 -16.66 26.05
N VAL A 237 1.86 -16.10 25.77
CA VAL A 237 3.11 -16.87 25.61
C VAL A 237 4.26 -15.94 26.04
N PRO A 238 5.09 -16.29 27.04
CA PRO A 238 6.34 -15.60 27.29
C PRO A 238 7.38 -16.14 26.31
N ASP A 239 7.79 -15.35 25.33
CA ASP A 239 9.00 -15.65 24.55
C ASP A 239 9.99 -14.49 24.72
N ASP A 240 11.19 -14.86 25.16
CA ASP A 240 12.29 -13.98 25.53
C ASP A 240 12.91 -13.37 24.27
N SER A 241 12.41 -12.21 23.83
CA SER A 241 13.19 -11.26 23.03
C SER A 241 12.60 -9.85 23.15
N SER A 242 13.05 -9.13 24.18
CA SER A 242 12.69 -7.74 24.42
C SER A 242 13.33 -6.80 23.38
N VAL A 243 12.71 -6.67 22.22
CA VAL A 243 12.75 -5.45 21.41
C VAL A 243 11.29 -5.02 21.28
N MET A 244 10.96 -3.95 21.99
CA MET A 244 9.60 -3.44 22.14
C MET A 244 8.97 -3.16 20.77
N SER A 245 8.11 -4.07 20.32
CA SER A 245 7.01 -3.76 19.43
C SER A 245 6.07 -2.83 20.18
N THR A 246 6.35 -1.52 20.11
CA THR A 246 5.30 -0.51 20.31
C THR A 246 4.33 -0.72 19.17
N ASP A 247 3.37 -1.61 19.42
CA ASP A 247 2.20 -1.87 18.61
C ASP A 247 1.69 -0.53 18.09
N SER A 248 1.58 -0.44 16.77
CA SER A 248 0.92 0.66 16.09
C SER A 248 -0.42 0.87 16.76
N VAL A 249 -0.53 1.94 17.55
CA VAL A 249 -1.81 2.48 17.99
C VAL A 249 -2.57 2.75 16.69
N THR A 250 -3.44 1.84 16.29
CA THR A 250 -4.30 2.02 15.13
C THR A 250 -5.18 3.21 15.48
N SER A 251 -4.81 4.40 15.02
CA SER A 251 -5.61 5.60 15.25
C SER A 251 -6.98 5.33 14.64
N VAL A 252 -8.01 5.33 15.48
CA VAL A 252 -9.40 5.21 15.01
C VAL A 252 -9.70 6.50 14.26
N ASN A 253 -9.68 6.45 12.93
CA ASN A 253 -9.84 7.65 12.11
C ASN A 253 -11.30 7.93 11.77
N ASP A 254 -12.16 6.90 11.81
CA ASP A 254 -13.59 6.98 11.51
C ASP A 254 -14.38 5.84 12.18
N ILE A 255 -15.71 5.92 12.05
CA ILE A 255 -16.67 4.95 12.58
C ILE A 255 -16.37 3.51 12.12
N LEU A 256 -15.87 3.31 10.89
CA LEU A 256 -15.63 1.98 10.36
C LEU A 256 -14.33 1.38 10.88
N ASP A 257 -13.29 2.20 11.07
CA ASP A 257 -12.08 1.80 11.81
C ASP A 257 -12.44 1.42 13.25
N TRP A 258 -13.36 2.17 13.88
CA TRP A 258 -13.85 1.85 15.22
C TRP A 258 -14.58 0.50 15.24
N LEU A 259 -15.52 0.26 14.32
CA LEU A 259 -16.21 -1.03 14.19
C LEU A 259 -15.23 -2.17 13.93
N SER A 260 -14.25 -1.95 13.05
CA SER A 260 -13.19 -2.93 12.75
C SER A 260 -12.38 -3.28 13.99
N SER A 261 -12.05 -2.31 14.83
CA SER A 261 -11.29 -2.55 16.06
C SER A 261 -12.06 -3.35 17.12
N ILE A 262 -13.40 -3.33 17.08
CA ILE A 262 -14.26 -4.07 18.02
C ILE A 262 -14.54 -5.49 17.52
N PHE A 263 -14.86 -5.63 16.23
CA PHE A 263 -15.34 -6.87 15.65
C PHE A 263 -14.28 -7.65 14.87
N GLY A 264 -13.15 -7.03 14.53
CA GLY A 264 -12.06 -7.66 13.80
C GLY A 264 -12.34 -7.88 12.30
N PHE A 265 -13.10 -6.99 11.66
CA PHE A 265 -13.39 -7.07 10.22
C PHE A 265 -12.12 -7.00 9.36
N GLN A 266 -12.12 -7.63 8.18
CA GLN A 266 -10.95 -7.59 7.30
C GLN A 266 -10.67 -6.16 6.83
N LYS A 267 -9.39 -5.73 6.88
CA LYS A 267 -8.99 -4.37 6.51
C LYS A 267 -9.44 -3.96 5.10
N GLY A 268 -9.34 -4.88 4.13
CA GLY A 268 -9.79 -4.62 2.76
C GLY A 268 -11.30 -4.41 2.65
N ASN A 269 -12.09 -5.18 3.38
CA ASN A 269 -13.54 -5.00 3.45
C ASN A 269 -13.91 -3.63 4.05
N VAL A 270 -13.24 -3.25 5.15
CA VAL A 270 -13.44 -1.93 5.80
C VAL A 270 -13.15 -0.77 4.84
N GLU A 271 -12.02 -0.82 4.15
CA GLU A 271 -11.64 0.19 3.15
C GLU A 271 -12.66 0.28 2.00
N ASN A 272 -13.16 -0.87 1.51
CA ASN A 272 -14.14 -0.92 0.43
C ASN A 272 -15.51 -0.39 0.87
N GLN A 273 -16.01 -0.83 2.04
CA GLN A 273 -17.32 -0.42 2.53
C GLN A 273 -17.34 1.05 2.97
N ARG A 274 -16.21 1.58 3.44
CA ARG A 274 -16.04 3.02 3.70
C ARG A 274 -16.29 3.85 2.46
N GLU A 275 -15.60 3.53 1.38
CA GLU A 275 -15.77 4.22 0.12
C GLU A 275 -17.20 4.09 -0.41
N HIS A 276 -17.74 2.88 -0.39
CA HIS A 276 -19.12 2.62 -0.82
C HIS A 276 -20.13 3.47 -0.04
N LEU A 277 -19.99 3.56 1.30
CA LEU A 277 -20.87 4.36 2.14
C LEU A 277 -20.74 5.86 1.85
N ILE A 278 -19.53 6.38 1.68
CA ILE A 278 -19.30 7.79 1.33
C ILE A 278 -19.95 8.13 -0.01
N LEU A 279 -19.78 7.27 -1.02
CA LEU A 279 -20.37 7.47 -2.34
C LEU A 279 -21.89 7.40 -2.30
N LEU A 280 -22.48 6.48 -1.53
CA LEU A 280 -23.93 6.41 -1.34
C LEU A 280 -24.47 7.69 -0.70
N LEU A 281 -23.86 8.15 0.39
CA LEU A 281 -24.26 9.36 1.10
C LEU A 281 -24.13 10.59 0.21
N ALA A 282 -23.00 10.77 -0.47
CA ALA A 282 -22.78 11.90 -1.38
C ALA A 282 -23.80 11.89 -2.53
N ASN A 283 -24.06 10.72 -3.14
CA ASN A 283 -25.05 10.60 -4.22
C ASN A 283 -26.48 10.89 -3.77
N MET A 284 -26.84 10.58 -2.53
CA MET A 284 -28.15 10.90 -1.97
C MET A 284 -28.25 12.37 -1.59
N TYR A 285 -27.19 12.93 -1.02
CA TYR A 285 -27.10 14.34 -0.64
C TYR A 285 -27.23 15.28 -1.85
N ILE A 286 -26.59 14.97 -2.98
CA ILE A 286 -26.73 15.74 -4.23
C ILE A 286 -28.19 15.84 -4.71
N ARG A 287 -29.01 14.83 -4.42
CA ARG A 287 -30.42 14.78 -4.84
C ARG A 287 -31.36 15.47 -3.84
N SER A 288 -30.85 15.94 -2.71
CA SER A 288 -31.63 16.67 -1.71
C SER A 288 -31.66 18.15 -2.09
N GLU A 289 -32.85 18.73 -2.29
CA GLU A 289 -33.04 20.12 -2.73
C GLU A 289 -32.68 21.18 -1.65
N GLN A 290 -32.22 20.75 -0.45
CA GLN A 290 -32.15 21.61 0.75
C GLN A 290 -30.73 22.00 1.21
N SER A 291 -29.66 21.63 0.52
CA SER A 291 -28.32 21.70 1.13
C SER A 291 -27.62 23.06 0.96
N ASP A 292 -27.47 23.81 2.07
CA ASP A 292 -26.26 24.61 2.30
C ASP A 292 -25.07 23.61 2.29
N HIS A 293 -24.20 23.69 1.29
CA HIS A 293 -23.16 22.69 0.94
C HIS A 293 -22.04 22.47 1.99
N ARG A 294 -22.33 22.52 3.30
CA ARG A 294 -21.33 22.44 4.37
C ARG A 294 -21.46 21.21 5.26
N GLU A 295 -22.67 20.70 5.50
CA GLU A 295 -22.89 19.58 6.41
C GLU A 295 -23.93 18.59 5.88
N LEU A 296 -23.68 17.30 6.11
CA LEU A 296 -24.60 16.23 5.74
C LEU A 296 -25.86 16.31 6.62
N ASP A 297 -27.01 16.44 5.98
CA ASP A 297 -28.32 16.55 6.63
C ASP A 297 -28.76 15.20 7.21
N SER A 298 -29.36 15.24 8.41
CA SER A 298 -29.85 14.03 9.08
C SER A 298 -30.93 13.30 8.28
N ALA A 299 -31.70 14.01 7.44
CA ALA A 299 -32.72 13.42 6.60
C ALA A 299 -32.12 12.50 5.52
N THR A 300 -30.97 12.84 4.93
CA THR A 300 -30.26 11.97 3.98
C THR A 300 -29.80 10.68 4.64
N VAL A 301 -29.25 10.75 5.86
CA VAL A 301 -28.78 9.56 6.60
C VAL A 301 -29.95 8.66 6.97
N GLN A 302 -31.04 9.24 7.48
CA GLN A 302 -32.27 8.51 7.80
C GLN A 302 -32.87 7.82 6.56
N LYS A 303 -32.89 8.50 5.41
CA LYS A 303 -33.36 7.91 4.16
C LYS A 303 -32.50 6.73 3.73
N LEU A 304 -31.17 6.81 3.88
CA LEU A 304 -30.28 5.69 3.58
C LEU A 304 -30.51 4.52 4.54
N GLN A 305 -30.69 4.83 5.82
CA GLN A 305 -31.00 3.84 6.84
C GLN A 305 -32.27 3.05 6.49
N ASP A 306 -33.36 3.76 6.15
CA ASP A 306 -34.63 3.15 5.81
C ASP A 306 -34.53 2.20 4.61
N GLU A 307 -33.76 2.58 3.59
CA GLU A 307 -33.50 1.73 2.42
C GLU A 307 -32.67 0.49 2.76
N ILE A 308 -31.59 0.64 3.53
CA ILE A 308 -30.71 -0.47 3.93
C ILE A 308 -31.44 -1.47 4.83
N PHE A 309 -32.24 -0.98 5.79
CA PHE A 309 -32.90 -1.82 6.79
C PHE A 309 -34.32 -2.27 6.41
N LYS A 310 -34.82 -1.91 5.21
CA LYS A 310 -36.15 -2.33 4.75
C LYS A 310 -36.40 -3.84 4.87
N ASN A 311 -35.41 -4.65 4.46
CA ASN A 311 -35.47 -6.11 4.56
C ASN A 311 -35.45 -6.58 6.01
N TYR A 312 -34.59 -5.98 6.84
CA TYR A 312 -34.48 -6.29 8.27
C TYR A 312 -35.77 -5.98 9.03
N THR A 313 -36.38 -4.82 8.78
CA THR A 313 -37.66 -4.43 9.38
C THR A 313 -38.77 -5.39 8.96
N SER A 314 -38.82 -5.76 7.67
CA SER A 314 -39.80 -6.73 7.16
C SER A 314 -39.62 -8.12 7.80
N TRP A 315 -38.37 -8.58 7.95
CA TRP A 315 -38.03 -9.83 8.60
C TRP A 315 -38.40 -9.84 10.10
N CYS A 316 -38.14 -8.75 10.82
CA CYS A 316 -38.53 -8.61 12.22
C CYS A 316 -40.06 -8.65 12.39
N ASN A 317 -40.79 -7.94 11.52
CA ASN A 317 -42.26 -7.95 11.52
C ASN A 317 -42.83 -9.33 11.22
N TYR A 318 -42.22 -10.05 10.27
CA TYR A 318 -42.62 -11.42 9.91
C TYR A 318 -42.44 -12.40 11.06
N LEU A 319 -41.27 -12.37 11.72
CA LEU A 319 -40.97 -13.24 12.88
C LEU A 319 -41.59 -12.74 14.19
N ARG A 320 -42.21 -11.56 14.19
CA ARG A 320 -42.78 -10.89 15.37
C ARG A 320 -41.75 -10.67 16.49
N CYS A 321 -40.51 -10.34 16.13
CA CYS A 321 -39.45 -9.97 17.07
C CYS A 321 -39.23 -8.46 17.10
N GLU A 322 -38.83 -7.92 18.26
CA GLU A 322 -38.49 -6.50 18.40
C GLU A 322 -37.21 -6.14 17.64
N THR A 323 -37.15 -4.94 17.08
CA THR A 323 -35.96 -4.48 16.36
C THR A 323 -34.82 -4.19 17.33
N ASN A 324 -33.60 -4.52 16.90
CA ASN A 324 -32.40 -4.19 17.68
C ASN A 324 -31.82 -2.80 17.39
N LEU A 325 -32.45 -2.03 16.51
CA LEU A 325 -32.09 -0.64 16.27
C LEU A 325 -32.67 0.23 17.38
N LYS A 326 -31.84 0.74 18.28
CA LYS A 326 -32.27 1.66 19.35
C LYS A 326 -31.57 3.00 19.21
N PHE A 327 -32.37 4.07 19.25
CA PHE A 327 -31.96 5.47 19.19
C PHE A 327 -32.39 6.17 20.47
N PRO A 328 -31.52 6.26 21.49
CA PRO A 328 -31.85 6.88 22.76
C PRO A 328 -32.04 8.39 22.59
N ARG A 329 -32.99 8.98 23.31
CA ARG A 329 -33.24 10.43 23.26
C ARG A 329 -32.04 11.17 23.87
N GLY A 330 -31.47 12.11 23.12
CA GLY A 330 -30.32 12.92 23.55
C GLY A 330 -28.97 12.49 22.99
N CYS A 331 -28.87 11.34 22.31
CA CYS A 331 -27.67 10.94 21.59
C CYS A 331 -27.62 11.57 20.18
N ASP A 332 -26.44 11.67 19.59
CA ASP A 332 -26.28 11.97 18.16
C ASP A 332 -26.87 10.82 17.33
N THR A 333 -28.14 10.97 16.94
CA THR A 333 -28.87 9.97 16.16
C THR A 333 -28.16 9.70 14.84
N LYS A 334 -27.59 10.72 14.20
CA LYS A 334 -26.88 10.60 12.93
C LYS A 334 -25.64 9.71 13.08
N GLN A 335 -24.86 9.88 14.14
CA GLN A 335 -23.70 9.02 14.43
C GLN A 335 -24.14 7.56 14.63
N LEU A 336 -25.19 7.33 15.43
CA LEU A 336 -25.71 5.97 15.67
C LEU A 336 -26.26 5.30 14.40
N GLU A 337 -26.97 6.05 13.56
CA GLU A 337 -27.46 5.58 12.26
C GLU A 337 -26.29 5.13 11.38
N LEU A 338 -25.25 5.95 11.27
CA LEU A 338 -24.04 5.61 10.51
C LEU A 338 -23.30 4.40 11.09
N ILE A 339 -23.27 4.22 12.42
CA ILE A 339 -22.71 3.03 13.08
C ILE A 339 -23.49 1.77 12.66
N TYR A 340 -24.82 1.80 12.73
CA TYR A 340 -25.63 0.64 12.34
C TYR A 340 -25.51 0.34 10.85
N ILE A 341 -25.56 1.36 9.98
CA ILE A 341 -25.38 1.21 8.53
C ILE A 341 -23.99 0.61 8.25
N GLY A 342 -22.94 1.18 8.85
CA GLY A 342 -21.57 0.69 8.71
C GLY A 342 -21.42 -0.76 9.15
N LEU A 343 -22.00 -1.13 10.30
CA LEU A 343 -22.00 -2.51 10.80
C LEU A 343 -22.70 -3.47 9.84
N TYR A 344 -23.86 -3.09 9.31
CA TYR A 344 -24.59 -3.91 8.34
C TYR A 344 -23.77 -4.12 7.06
N LEU A 345 -23.17 -3.06 6.50
CA LEU A 345 -22.35 -3.15 5.31
C LEU A 345 -21.09 -4.00 5.51
N LEU A 346 -20.46 -3.91 6.68
CA LEU A 346 -19.30 -4.74 7.03
C LEU A 346 -19.68 -6.22 7.13
N ILE A 347 -20.80 -6.53 7.78
CA ILE A 347 -21.35 -7.90 7.84
C ILE A 347 -21.66 -8.38 6.42
N TRP A 348 -22.32 -7.56 5.59
CA TRP A 348 -22.63 -7.90 4.21
C TRP A 348 -21.37 -8.19 3.38
N GLY A 349 -20.30 -7.43 3.60
CA GLY A 349 -19.01 -7.61 2.93
C GLY A 349 -18.30 -8.93 3.27
N GLU A 350 -18.42 -9.41 4.51
CA GLU A 350 -17.85 -10.70 4.94
C GLU A 350 -18.81 -11.90 4.74
N ALA A 351 -20.10 -11.66 4.53
CA ALA A 351 -21.12 -12.71 4.50
C ALA A 351 -20.96 -13.70 3.32
N SER A 352 -20.08 -13.42 2.35
CA SER A 352 -19.81 -14.32 1.21
C SER A 352 -21.12 -14.79 0.55
N ASN A 353 -21.33 -16.10 0.34
CA ASN A 353 -22.56 -16.65 -0.23
C ASN A 353 -23.81 -16.43 0.62
N VAL A 354 -23.67 -16.22 1.94
CA VAL A 354 -24.81 -16.02 2.86
C VAL A 354 -25.58 -14.74 2.53
N ARG A 355 -24.94 -13.75 1.91
CA ARG A 355 -25.60 -12.51 1.48
C ARG A 355 -26.70 -12.70 0.44
N LEU A 356 -26.73 -13.85 -0.24
CA LEU A 356 -27.78 -14.20 -1.20
C LEU A 356 -29.07 -14.68 -0.51
N MET A 357 -29.03 -14.92 0.81
CA MET A 357 -30.19 -15.30 1.61
C MET A 357 -30.49 -14.18 2.61
N PRO A 358 -31.41 -13.25 2.29
CA PRO A 358 -31.63 -12.05 3.08
C PRO A 358 -32.05 -12.34 4.52
N GLU A 359 -32.73 -13.45 4.79
CA GLU A 359 -33.15 -13.87 6.12
C GLU A 359 -31.94 -14.22 7.01
N CYS A 360 -30.94 -14.90 6.45
CA CYS A 360 -29.72 -15.20 7.18
C CYS A 360 -28.91 -13.95 7.48
N LEU A 361 -28.84 -13.02 6.52
CA LEU A 361 -28.17 -11.75 6.75
C LEU A 361 -28.89 -10.94 7.84
N CYS A 362 -30.22 -10.89 7.81
CA CYS A 362 -31.03 -10.26 8.86
C CYS A 362 -30.83 -10.92 10.22
N TYR A 363 -30.76 -12.26 10.28
CA TYR A 363 -30.49 -13.00 11.51
C TYR A 363 -29.11 -12.68 12.08
N ILE A 364 -28.05 -12.71 11.26
CA ILE A 364 -26.68 -12.38 11.70
C ILE A 364 -26.66 -10.95 12.23
N PHE A 365 -27.18 -9.99 11.46
CA PHE A 365 -27.26 -8.60 11.89
C PHE A 365 -28.05 -8.44 13.20
N HIS A 366 -29.19 -9.11 13.33
CA HIS A 366 -30.01 -9.07 14.54
C HIS A 366 -29.23 -9.49 15.78
N ASN A 367 -28.48 -10.60 15.70
CA ASN A 367 -27.71 -11.14 16.81
C ASN A 367 -26.45 -10.32 17.12
N VAL A 368 -25.79 -9.79 16.09
CA VAL A 368 -24.64 -8.90 16.27
C VAL A 368 -25.09 -7.59 16.92
N CYS A 369 -26.21 -7.00 16.49
CA CYS A 369 -26.78 -5.82 17.14
C CYS A 369 -27.24 -6.10 18.57
N PHE A 370 -27.81 -7.28 18.83
CA PHE A 370 -28.12 -7.70 20.20
C PHE A 370 -26.84 -7.71 21.04
N SER A 371 -25.81 -8.45 20.60
CA SER A 371 -24.53 -8.55 21.31
C SER A 371 -23.86 -7.18 21.51
N PHE A 372 -23.90 -6.33 20.48
CA PHE A 372 -23.42 -4.95 20.54
C PHE A 372 -24.11 -4.16 21.66
N LYS A 373 -25.44 -4.26 21.79
CA LYS A 373 -26.16 -3.66 22.92
C LYS A 373 -25.65 -4.16 24.26
N TYR A 374 -25.43 -5.47 24.44
CA TYR A 374 -24.96 -5.99 25.74
C TYR A 374 -23.55 -5.49 26.06
N THR A 375 -22.64 -5.58 25.10
CA THR A 375 -21.25 -5.13 25.27
C THR A 375 -21.18 -3.65 25.62
N PHE A 376 -22.01 -2.81 24.99
CA PHE A 376 -22.03 -1.36 25.23
C PHE A 376 -22.98 -0.91 26.33
N SER A 377 -23.99 -1.70 26.72
CA SER A 377 -24.83 -1.45 27.90
C SER A 377 -24.09 -1.78 29.21
N ILE A 378 -23.10 -2.67 29.17
CA ILE A 378 -22.20 -2.96 30.31
C ILE A 378 -21.10 -1.89 30.44
N MET A 379 -20.88 -1.09 29.40
CA MET A 379 -20.09 0.14 29.48
C MET A 379 -21.03 1.29 29.85
N PRO A 380 -21.19 1.65 31.14
CA PRO A 380 -22.00 2.81 31.53
C PRO A 380 -21.56 4.08 30.81
N SER A 381 -20.35 4.11 30.27
CA SER A 381 -19.86 5.21 29.45
C SER A 381 -20.44 5.32 28.04
N PHE A 382 -20.99 4.28 27.41
CA PHE A 382 -21.49 4.40 26.02
C PHE A 382 -22.81 5.17 25.92
N PHE A 383 -23.66 5.03 26.93
CA PHE A 383 -24.92 5.78 27.03
C PHE A 383 -24.80 7.04 27.91
N ASN A 384 -23.77 7.13 28.78
CA ASN A 384 -23.56 8.32 29.63
C ASN A 384 -22.43 9.26 29.17
N PHE A 385 -21.58 8.90 28.21
CA PHE A 385 -20.63 9.83 27.57
C PHE A 385 -21.22 10.32 26.26
N THR A 386 -22.29 11.11 26.38
CA THR A 386 -22.40 12.49 25.86
C THR A 386 -23.87 12.89 25.85
N CYS A 387 -24.29 13.47 26.97
CA CYS A 387 -24.90 14.80 26.90
C CYS A 387 -23.85 15.83 26.50
#